data_AF-A0A4U9HV99-F1
#
_entry.id   AF-A0A4U9HV99-F1
#
_cell.length_a   1.000
_cell.length_b   1.000
_cell.length_c   1.000
_cell.angle_alpha   90.00
_cell.angle_beta   90.00
_cell.angle_gamma   90.00
#
_symmetry.space_group_name_H-M   'P 1'
#
loop_
_entity.id
_entity.type
_entity.pdbx_description
1 polymer ?
#
loop_
_entity_poly.entity_id
_entity_poly.type
_entity_poly.pdbx_seq_one_letter_code
_entity_poly.pdbx_strand_id
1 'polypeptide(L)'
;MCEVLASTSAADRTTTFLYALGWTQHTVGAQNIRTMAMIQLLLGNMGMAGGGVNALRGHSNIQGLTDLGLLSTSLTGYLTLPSEKQTDLQSYMTANTPKATLPDQVNYWSNYPKFFVSLMKSFYGDAAQKENDWGFNWLPKWDQSYDVIKYFNMMAKGEVTGLHLPGL
;
A
#
# COMPACT_ATOMS: atom_id res chain seq x y z
N MET A 1 23.43 13.37 -20.37
CA MET A 1 22.38 13.04 -19.37
C MET A 1 22.93 12.17 -18.24
N CYS A 2 23.40 10.94 -18.51
CA CYS A 2 23.90 10.04 -17.45
C CYS A 2 25.08 10.62 -16.66
N GLU A 3 26.00 11.32 -17.32
CA GLU A 3 27.13 12.00 -16.66
C GLU A 3 26.67 13.09 -15.68
N VAL A 4 25.69 13.90 -16.08
CA VAL A 4 25.09 14.94 -15.22
C VAL A 4 24.41 14.30 -14.01
N LEU A 5 23.67 13.21 -14.22
CA LEU A 5 23.02 12.46 -13.14
C LEU A 5 24.06 11.85 -12.17
N ALA A 6 25.11 11.22 -12.71
CA ALA A 6 26.19 10.64 -11.93
C ALA A 6 26.96 11.69 -11.13
N SER A 7 27.08 12.93 -11.63
CA SER A 7 27.70 14.04 -10.89
C SER A 7 26.98 14.41 -9.59
N THR A 8 25.76 13.90 -9.37
CA THR A 8 24.99 14.09 -8.13
C THR A 8 25.21 12.99 -7.09
N SER A 9 26.22 12.14 -7.27
CA SER A 9 26.74 11.30 -6.18
C SER A 9 27.63 12.08 -5.19
N ALA A 10 28.08 13.28 -5.58
CA ALA A 10 28.80 14.18 -4.69
C ALA A 10 27.88 14.68 -3.57
N ALA A 11 28.40 14.78 -2.34
CA ALA A 11 27.61 15.07 -1.15
C ALA A 11 26.88 16.44 -1.17
N ASP A 12 27.32 17.36 -2.03
CA ASP A 12 26.82 18.73 -2.16
C ASP A 12 25.89 18.94 -3.37
N ARG A 13 25.59 17.88 -4.14
CA ARG A 13 24.74 17.95 -5.32
C ARG A 13 23.66 16.88 -5.27
N THR A 14 22.43 17.26 -5.61
CA THR A 14 21.29 16.34 -5.61
C THR A 14 20.58 16.31 -6.95
N THR A 15 20.00 15.15 -7.27
CA THR A 15 19.00 15.03 -8.32
C THR A 15 17.66 14.66 -7.71
N THR A 16 16.57 15.20 -8.24
CA THR A 16 15.22 14.76 -7.96
C THR A 16 14.53 14.23 -9.21
N PHE A 17 13.80 13.12 -9.08
CA PHE A 17 12.97 12.58 -10.15
C PHE A 17 11.51 12.94 -9.93
N LEU A 18 10.92 13.61 -10.91
CA LEU A 18 9.48 13.88 -10.97
C LEU A 18 8.87 12.93 -11.99
N TYR A 19 7.93 12.09 -11.56
CA TYR A 19 7.26 11.14 -12.45
C TYR A 19 5.79 10.94 -12.07
N ALA A 20 5.00 10.44 -13.04
CA ALA A 20 3.61 10.06 -12.86
C ALA A 20 3.28 8.86 -13.77
N LEU A 21 2.25 9.00 -14.62
CA LEU A 21 1.68 7.91 -15.43
C LEU A 21 2.63 7.33 -16.47
N GLY A 22 3.54 8.15 -17.02
CA GLY A 22 4.47 7.74 -18.08
C GLY A 22 5.33 6.53 -17.71
N TRP A 23 5.53 6.25 -16.42
CA TRP A 23 6.26 5.08 -15.94
C TRP A 23 5.37 4.01 -15.30
N THR A 24 4.17 4.35 -14.81
CA THR A 24 3.31 3.40 -14.08
C THR A 24 2.39 2.57 -14.99
N GLN A 25 1.95 3.11 -16.13
CA GLN A 25 0.95 2.47 -17.01
C GLN A 25 1.58 1.48 -18.00
N HIS A 26 2.39 0.56 -17.49
CA HIS A 26 3.04 -0.49 -18.26
C HIS A 26 2.96 -1.82 -17.51
N THR A 27 3.04 -2.93 -18.23
CA THR A 27 3.14 -4.28 -17.61
C THR A 27 4.35 -4.41 -16.67
N VAL A 28 5.37 -3.59 -16.87
CA VAL A 28 6.59 -3.50 -16.04
C VAL A 28 6.69 -2.20 -15.25
N GLY A 29 5.58 -1.47 -15.05
CA GLY A 29 5.61 -0.13 -14.46
C GLY A 29 6.23 -0.07 -13.06
N ALA A 30 5.98 -1.09 -12.24
CA ALA A 30 6.64 -1.22 -10.93
C ALA A 30 8.18 -1.35 -11.04
N GLN A 31 8.67 -2.05 -12.08
CA GLN A 31 10.12 -2.21 -12.29
C GLN A 31 10.77 -0.90 -12.71
N ASN A 32 10.12 -0.11 -13.57
CA ASN A 32 10.60 1.22 -13.94
C ASN A 32 10.86 2.09 -12.70
N ILE A 33 9.92 2.09 -11.75
CA ILE A 33 10.02 2.85 -10.50
C ILE A 33 11.13 2.27 -9.61
N ARG A 34 11.22 0.95 -9.48
CA ARG A 34 12.31 0.31 -8.69
C ARG A 34 13.68 0.69 -9.24
N THR A 35 13.88 0.67 -10.55
CA THR A 35 15.15 1.05 -11.17
C THR A 35 15.53 2.48 -10.83
N MET A 36 14.59 3.43 -10.91
CA MET A 36 14.87 4.82 -10.52
C MET A 36 15.12 4.97 -9.01
N ALA A 37 14.38 4.26 -8.16
CA ALA A 37 14.64 4.28 -6.71
C ALA A 37 16.04 3.74 -6.38
N MET A 38 16.50 2.69 -7.07
CA MET A 38 17.87 2.16 -6.94
C MET A 38 18.91 3.21 -7.35
N ILE A 39 18.67 3.96 -8.43
CA ILE A 39 19.55 5.06 -8.84
C ILE A 39 19.64 6.12 -7.73
N GLN A 40 18.51 6.56 -7.16
CA GLN A 40 18.50 7.56 -6.10
C GLN A 40 19.20 7.10 -4.82
N LEU A 41 19.11 5.80 -4.49
CA LEU A 41 19.86 5.20 -3.39
C LEU A 41 21.37 5.18 -3.67
N LEU A 42 21.78 4.76 -4.88
CA LEU A 42 23.20 4.72 -5.28
C LEU A 42 23.84 6.10 -5.32
N LEU A 43 23.07 7.15 -5.66
CA LEU A 43 23.54 8.53 -5.68
C LEU A 43 23.46 9.20 -4.30
N GLY A 44 22.89 8.56 -3.27
CA GLY A 44 22.73 9.17 -1.95
C GLY A 44 21.70 10.31 -1.89
N ASN A 45 20.77 10.37 -2.86
CA ASN A 45 19.82 11.48 -3.00
C ASN A 45 18.56 11.32 -2.14
N MET A 46 18.35 10.16 -1.51
CA MET A 46 17.16 9.89 -0.69
C MET A 46 17.26 10.59 0.67
N GLY A 47 16.21 11.33 1.05
CA GLY A 47 16.16 12.09 2.30
C GLY A 47 16.83 13.48 2.25
N MET A 48 17.41 13.86 1.11
CA MET A 48 18.07 15.15 0.92
C MET A 48 17.11 16.22 0.39
N ALA A 49 17.30 17.47 0.82
CA ALA A 49 16.61 18.62 0.23
C ALA A 49 16.99 18.79 -1.25
N GLY A 50 16.00 18.99 -2.12
CA GLY A 50 16.19 19.02 -3.58
C GLY A 50 16.45 17.65 -4.22
N GLY A 51 16.49 16.58 -3.44
CA GLY A 51 16.68 15.20 -3.90
C GLY A 51 15.39 14.37 -3.96
N GLY A 52 15.53 13.07 -3.71
CA GLY A 52 14.41 12.15 -3.51
C GLY A 52 13.61 11.78 -4.77
N VAL A 53 12.46 11.17 -4.51
CA VAL A 53 11.56 10.64 -5.53
C VAL A 53 10.20 11.31 -5.39
N ASN A 54 9.92 12.23 -6.30
CA ASN A 54 8.65 12.96 -6.34
C ASN A 54 7.66 12.22 -7.25
N ALA A 55 6.99 11.22 -6.68
CA ALA A 55 5.92 10.48 -7.33
C ALA A 55 4.63 11.31 -7.38
N LEU A 56 4.50 12.16 -8.40
CA LEU A 56 3.43 13.14 -8.53
C LEU A 56 2.06 12.45 -8.58
N ARG A 57 1.17 12.86 -7.69
CA ARG A 57 -0.20 12.34 -7.61
C ARG A 57 -1.11 13.07 -8.60
N GLY A 58 -2.10 12.36 -9.12
CA GLY A 58 -3.06 12.87 -10.10
C GLY A 58 -4.23 13.60 -9.44
N HIS A 59 -5.30 12.87 -9.12
CA HIS A 59 -6.49 13.46 -8.51
C HIS A 59 -6.16 14.13 -7.17
N SER A 60 -6.85 15.25 -6.88
CA SER A 60 -6.66 16.07 -5.66
C SER A 60 -6.58 15.28 -4.35
N ASN A 61 -7.34 14.19 -4.22
CA ASN A 61 -7.38 13.36 -3.02
C ASN A 61 -7.09 11.88 -3.28
N ILE A 62 -6.42 11.53 -4.40
CA ILE A 62 -6.07 10.12 -4.66
C ILE A 62 -5.20 9.54 -3.54
N GLN A 63 -4.39 10.38 -2.89
CA GLN A 63 -3.62 10.00 -1.73
C GLN A 63 -4.54 9.63 -0.55
N GLY A 64 -5.52 10.48 -0.22
CA GLY A 64 -6.47 10.20 0.86
C GLY A 64 -7.34 8.96 0.60
N LEU A 65 -7.82 8.74 -0.63
CA LEU A 65 -8.56 7.50 -0.94
C LEU A 65 -7.69 6.24 -0.77
N THR A 66 -6.40 6.34 -1.11
CA THR A 66 -5.43 5.27 -0.88
C THR A 66 -5.18 5.05 0.61
N ASP A 67 -5.00 6.12 1.38
CA ASP A 67 -4.80 6.07 2.84
C ASP A 67 -6.02 5.49 3.57
N LEU A 68 -7.24 5.76 3.06
CA LEU A 68 -8.49 5.19 3.58
C LEU A 68 -8.71 3.72 3.18
N GLY A 69 -7.91 3.19 2.25
CA GLY A 69 -7.96 1.78 1.85
C GLY A 69 -9.08 1.46 0.85
N LEU A 70 -9.47 2.41 -0.01
CA LEU A 70 -10.47 2.19 -1.07
C LEU A 70 -9.87 1.40 -2.27
N LEU A 71 -9.29 0.24 -1.96
CA LEU A 71 -8.70 -0.73 -2.88
C LEU A 71 -9.17 -2.13 -2.47
N SER A 72 -9.25 -3.06 -3.42
CA SER A 72 -9.95 -4.36 -3.28
C SER A 72 -9.67 -5.14 -1.99
N THR A 73 -8.42 -5.16 -1.51
CA THR A 73 -8.00 -5.96 -0.35
C THR A 73 -7.46 -5.10 0.79
N SER A 74 -7.68 -3.79 0.75
CA SER A 74 -7.10 -2.85 1.71
C SER A 74 -8.06 -2.47 2.82
N LEU A 75 -7.49 -2.06 3.94
CA LEU A 75 -8.14 -1.38 5.04
C LEU A 75 -7.44 -0.03 5.27
N THR A 76 -8.12 0.86 6.00
CA THR A 76 -7.58 2.19 6.35
C THR A 76 -6.22 2.10 7.04
N GLY A 77 -5.32 3.02 6.70
CA GLY A 77 -3.98 3.09 7.29
C GLY A 77 -3.00 2.06 6.71
N TYR A 78 -3.18 1.67 5.44
CA TYR A 78 -2.38 0.62 4.78
C TYR A 78 -2.44 -0.74 5.48
N LEU A 79 -3.51 -1.00 6.22
CA LEU A 79 -3.83 -2.33 6.72
C LEU A 79 -4.43 -3.17 5.58
N THR A 80 -4.52 -4.48 5.79
CA THR A 80 -4.97 -5.43 4.77
C THR A 80 -6.21 -6.14 5.28
N LEU A 81 -7.21 -6.35 4.43
CA LEU A 81 -8.27 -7.31 4.72
C LEU A 81 -7.66 -8.71 4.92
N PRO A 82 -8.22 -9.55 5.81
CA PRO A 82 -7.77 -10.92 5.94
C PRO A 82 -8.03 -11.71 4.66
N SER A 83 -7.13 -12.63 4.32
CA SER A 83 -7.43 -13.65 3.31
C SER A 83 -8.24 -14.81 3.91
N GLU A 84 -8.93 -15.58 3.09
CA GLU A 84 -9.69 -16.76 3.55
C GLU A 84 -8.80 -17.82 4.23
N LYS A 85 -7.50 -17.83 3.94
CA LYS A 85 -6.51 -18.74 4.53
C LYS A 85 -6.14 -18.38 5.97
N GLN A 86 -6.46 -17.16 6.40
CA GLN A 86 -6.22 -16.67 7.76
C GLN A 86 -7.50 -16.88 8.57
N THR A 87 -7.66 -18.09 9.08
CA THR A 87 -8.88 -18.56 9.75
C THR A 87 -9.12 -17.94 11.12
N ASP A 88 -8.08 -17.37 11.73
CA ASP A 88 -8.14 -16.77 13.06
C ASP A 88 -7.30 -15.47 13.14
N LEU A 89 -7.56 -14.68 14.18
CA LEU A 89 -6.87 -13.40 14.39
C LEU A 89 -5.35 -13.57 14.53
N GLN A 90 -4.89 -14.64 15.15
CA GLN A 90 -3.46 -14.87 15.39
C GLN A 90 -2.70 -15.10 14.07
N SER A 91 -3.26 -15.90 13.17
CA SER A 91 -2.70 -16.16 11.84
C SER A 91 -2.62 -14.88 11.01
N TYR A 92 -3.68 -14.05 11.05
CA TYR A 92 -3.71 -12.75 10.40
C TYR A 92 -2.66 -11.79 10.97
N MET A 93 -2.58 -11.67 12.29
CA MET A 93 -1.60 -10.81 12.96
C MET A 93 -0.17 -11.24 12.65
N THR A 94 0.10 -12.55 12.69
CA THR A 94 1.43 -13.10 12.41
C THR A 94 1.86 -12.82 10.98
N ALA A 95 0.94 -12.96 10.02
CA ALA A 95 1.23 -12.72 8.61
C ALA A 95 1.50 -11.23 8.30
N ASN A 96 0.87 -10.32 9.03
CA ASN A 96 0.96 -8.87 8.76
C ASN A 96 1.91 -8.12 9.71
N THR A 97 2.45 -8.78 10.74
CA THR A 97 3.41 -8.19 11.68
C THR A 97 4.82 -8.66 11.34
N PRO A 98 5.60 -7.90 10.56
CA PRO A 98 6.93 -8.31 10.16
C PRO A 98 7.87 -8.40 11.37
N LYS A 99 8.74 -9.41 11.35
CA LYS A 99 9.84 -9.52 12.30
C LYS A 99 11.05 -8.75 11.75
N ALA A 100 11.79 -8.11 12.65
CA ALA A 100 13.04 -7.46 12.26
C ALA A 100 14.02 -8.51 11.71
N THR A 101 14.66 -8.21 10.58
CA THR A 101 15.64 -9.09 9.93
C THR A 101 17.08 -8.74 10.29
N LEU A 102 17.29 -7.58 10.93
CA LEU A 102 18.56 -7.10 11.44
C LEU A 102 18.38 -6.56 12.88
N PRO A 103 19.42 -6.58 13.71
CA PRO A 103 19.39 -5.94 15.02
C PRO A 103 19.27 -4.40 14.89
N ASP A 104 18.85 -3.76 15.98
CA ASP A 104 18.77 -2.30 16.15
C ASP A 104 17.92 -1.56 15.10
N GLN A 105 16.94 -2.26 14.52
CA GLN A 105 15.97 -1.68 13.59
C GLN A 105 14.71 -1.22 14.33
N VAL A 106 14.17 -0.06 13.95
CA VAL A 106 12.90 0.45 14.49
C VAL A 106 11.75 -0.51 14.21
N ASN A 107 11.72 -1.14 13.02
CA ASN A 107 10.66 -2.03 12.54
C ASN A 107 9.25 -1.57 12.96
N TYR A 108 8.84 -0.37 12.51
CA TYR A 108 7.65 0.30 13.03
C TYR A 108 6.35 -0.52 12.82
N TRP A 109 6.30 -1.32 11.75
CA TRP A 109 5.20 -2.24 11.46
C TRP A 109 5.05 -3.39 12.47
N SER A 110 5.99 -3.58 13.40
CA SER A 110 5.77 -4.43 14.58
C SER A 110 4.57 -3.98 15.44
N ASN A 111 4.12 -2.73 15.28
CA ASN A 111 2.93 -2.18 15.93
C ASN A 111 1.60 -2.52 15.22
N TYR A 112 1.61 -3.30 14.13
CA TYR A 112 0.40 -3.66 13.37
C TYR A 112 -0.81 -4.06 14.23
N PRO A 113 -0.66 -4.91 15.28
CA PRO A 113 -1.81 -5.31 16.10
C PRO A 113 -2.47 -4.13 16.82
N LYS A 114 -1.71 -3.10 17.21
CA LYS A 114 -2.25 -1.90 17.86
C LYS A 114 -3.15 -1.13 16.90
N PHE A 115 -2.70 -0.98 15.65
CA PHE A 115 -3.45 -0.27 14.61
C PHE A 115 -4.72 -1.03 14.24
N PHE A 116 -4.62 -2.34 14.03
CA PHE A 116 -5.78 -3.16 13.68
C PHE A 116 -6.86 -3.15 14.77
N VAL A 117 -6.49 -3.39 16.04
CA VAL A 117 -7.47 -3.36 17.14
C VAL A 117 -8.10 -1.98 17.27
N SER A 118 -7.31 -0.90 17.13
CA SER A 118 -7.83 0.46 17.16
C SER A 118 -8.83 0.73 16.02
N LEU A 119 -8.54 0.22 14.81
CA LEU A 119 -9.46 0.30 13.67
C LEU A 119 -10.76 -0.47 13.94
N MET A 120 -10.67 -1.68 14.49
CA MET A 120 -11.86 -2.48 14.83
C MET A 120 -12.72 -1.80 15.90
N LYS A 121 -12.11 -1.15 16.89
CA LYS A 121 -12.83 -0.31 17.86
C LYS A 121 -13.47 0.91 17.20
N SER A 122 -12.84 1.51 16.19
CA SER A 122 -13.45 2.58 15.40
C SER A 122 -14.65 2.12 14.57
N PHE A 123 -14.63 0.89 14.03
CA PHE A 123 -15.72 0.35 13.23
C PHE A 123 -16.90 -0.13 14.07
N TYR A 124 -16.62 -0.84 15.17
CA TYR A 124 -17.63 -1.61 15.88
C TYR A 124 -17.85 -1.15 17.33
N GLY A 125 -17.09 -0.17 17.82
CA GLY A 125 -17.25 0.38 19.16
C GLY A 125 -17.25 -0.71 20.23
N ASP A 126 -18.30 -0.72 21.06
CA ASP A 126 -18.46 -1.68 22.16
C ASP A 126 -18.64 -3.13 21.69
N ALA A 127 -19.00 -3.36 20.43
CA ALA A 127 -19.16 -4.72 19.91
C ALA A 127 -17.81 -5.41 19.61
N ALA A 128 -16.72 -4.66 19.39
CA ALA A 128 -15.38 -5.22 19.25
C ALA A 128 -14.74 -5.39 20.63
N GLN A 129 -14.64 -6.64 21.10
CA GLN A 129 -14.06 -6.99 22.39
C GLN A 129 -13.02 -8.10 22.23
N LYS A 130 -12.27 -8.40 23.29
CA LYS A 130 -11.23 -9.43 23.22
C LYS A 130 -11.84 -10.82 23.03
N GLU A 131 -13.00 -11.06 23.61
CA GLU A 131 -13.69 -12.36 23.64
C GLU A 131 -14.21 -12.79 22.26
N ASN A 132 -14.39 -11.84 21.33
CA ASN A 132 -14.82 -12.09 19.96
C ASN A 132 -13.77 -11.66 18.92
N ASP A 133 -12.49 -11.65 19.31
CA ASP A 133 -11.36 -11.29 18.44
C ASP A 133 -11.55 -9.92 17.76
N TRP A 134 -12.13 -8.97 18.49
CA TRP A 134 -12.41 -7.61 18.04
C TRP A 134 -13.29 -7.55 16.78
N GLY A 135 -14.13 -8.56 16.56
CA GLY A 135 -14.98 -8.62 15.36
C GLY A 135 -14.24 -9.02 14.09
N PHE A 136 -13.06 -9.64 14.19
CA PHE A 136 -12.26 -10.13 13.05
C PHE A 136 -13.08 -10.94 12.04
N ASN A 137 -14.02 -11.74 12.52
CA ASN A 137 -14.86 -12.59 11.68
C ASN A 137 -15.98 -11.85 10.93
N TRP A 138 -16.19 -10.57 11.20
CA TRP A 138 -17.15 -9.74 10.48
C TRP A 138 -16.55 -9.11 9.22
N LEU A 139 -15.22 -9.02 9.13
CA LEU A 139 -14.55 -8.54 7.94
C LEU A 139 -14.65 -9.57 6.80
N PRO A 140 -14.90 -9.12 5.56
CA PRO A 140 -14.85 -10.00 4.41
C PRO A 140 -13.43 -10.54 4.24
N LYS A 141 -13.35 -11.84 3.94
CA LYS A 141 -12.09 -12.53 3.67
C LYS A 141 -11.98 -12.77 2.17
N TRP A 142 -10.86 -12.38 1.58
CA TRP A 142 -10.65 -12.51 0.14
C TRP A 142 -9.97 -13.84 -0.21
N ASP A 143 -10.42 -14.45 -1.30
CA ASP A 143 -9.77 -15.56 -2.02
C ASP A 143 -8.76 -15.03 -3.04
N GLN A 144 -9.07 -13.87 -3.64
CA GLN A 144 -8.26 -13.19 -4.63
C GLN A 144 -8.47 -11.68 -4.63
N SER A 145 -7.57 -10.94 -5.29
CA SER A 145 -7.81 -9.53 -5.61
C SER A 145 -8.80 -9.41 -6.76
N TYR A 146 -9.77 -8.50 -6.61
CA TYR A 146 -10.76 -8.14 -7.61
C TYR A 146 -10.44 -6.77 -8.20
N ASP A 147 -9.35 -6.71 -8.97
CA ASP A 147 -9.01 -5.50 -9.72
C ASP A 147 -10.05 -5.19 -10.81
N VAL A 148 -10.04 -3.94 -11.28
CA VAL A 148 -11.05 -3.46 -12.24
C VAL A 148 -11.10 -4.28 -13.53
N ILE A 149 -9.97 -4.75 -14.05
CA ILE A 149 -9.97 -5.53 -15.30
C ILE A 149 -10.66 -6.87 -15.07
N LYS A 150 -10.34 -7.54 -13.95
CA LYS A 150 -11.01 -8.79 -13.55
C LYS A 150 -12.50 -8.58 -13.31
N TYR A 151 -12.87 -7.55 -12.57
CA TYR A 151 -14.27 -7.29 -12.23
C TYR A 151 -15.13 -7.00 -13.47
N PHE A 152 -14.59 -6.25 -14.45
CA PHE A 152 -15.26 -6.05 -15.74
C PHE A 152 -15.30 -7.33 -16.59
N ASN A 153 -14.31 -8.23 -16.47
CA ASN A 153 -14.38 -9.54 -17.12
C ASN A 153 -15.50 -10.41 -16.54
N MET A 154 -15.68 -10.40 -15.22
CA MET A 154 -16.79 -11.08 -14.53
C MET A 154 -18.15 -10.49 -14.95
N MET A 155 -18.23 -9.16 -15.06
CA MET A 155 -19.42 -8.47 -15.55
C MET A 155 -19.79 -8.87 -16.99
N ALA A 156 -18.80 -8.96 -17.88
CA ALA A 156 -19.01 -9.42 -19.26
C ALA A 156 -19.53 -10.87 -19.33
N LYS A 157 -19.30 -11.68 -18.29
CA LYS A 157 -19.82 -13.05 -18.14
C LYS A 157 -21.18 -13.13 -17.44
N GLY A 158 -21.76 -11.99 -17.04
CA GLY A 158 -23.03 -11.95 -16.31
C GLY A 158 -22.92 -12.30 -14.82
N GLU A 159 -21.71 -12.29 -14.25
CA GLU A 159 -21.46 -12.62 -12.84
C GLU A 159 -21.62 -11.40 -11.90
N VAL A 160 -21.90 -10.21 -12.46
CA VAL A 160 -22.08 -8.96 -11.71
C VAL A 160 -23.50 -8.44 -11.93
N THR A 161 -24.29 -8.37 -10.85
CA THR A 161 -25.68 -7.91 -10.91
C THR A 161 -25.82 -6.39 -10.93
N GLY A 162 -24.91 -5.67 -10.28
CA GLY A 162 -24.94 -4.22 -10.17
C GLY A 162 -23.57 -3.61 -9.94
N LEU A 163 -23.41 -2.35 -10.36
CA LEU A 163 -22.17 -1.59 -10.23
C LEU A 163 -22.49 -0.21 -9.66
N HIS A 164 -21.75 0.19 -8.62
CA HIS A 164 -21.81 1.54 -8.05
C HIS A 164 -20.62 2.36 -8.56
N LEU A 165 -20.89 3.58 -9.04
CA LEU A 165 -19.90 4.48 -9.66
C LEU A 165 -19.94 5.86 -8.98
N PRO A 166 -19.41 5.99 -7.76
CA PRO A 166 -19.37 7.27 -7.06
C PRO A 166 -18.30 8.18 -7.71
N GLY A 167 -18.69 9.37 -8.15
CA GLY A 167 -17.77 10.37 -8.73
C GLY A 167 -17.60 10.32 -10.25
N LEU A 168 -18.50 9.61 -10.96
CA LEU A 168 -18.82 9.88 -12.37
C LEU A 168 -19.85 11.02 -12.48
#